data_AF-A0A2I2M9X2-F1
#
_entry.id   AF-A0A2I2M9X2-F1
#
_cell.length_a   1.000
_cell.length_b   1.000
_cell.length_c   1.000
_cell.angle_alpha   90.00
_cell.angle_beta   90.00
_cell.angle_gamma   90.00
#
_symmetry.space_group_name_H-M   'P 1'
#
loop_
_entity.id
_entity.type
_entity.pdbx_description
1 polymer ?
#
loop_
_entity_poly.entity_id
_entity_poly.type
_entity_poly.pdbx_seq_one_letter_code
_entity_poly.pdbx_strand_id
1 'polypeptide(L)'
;MKRSVIFRVLFLLSISGFSQHKFTSYSAHRSITTAIRINNEIIAGRTAFFEKQSQEKPLMFQHTKLKIAGLNKVSNILSKYIETLQKEINTEQILYNMLAEDAYKKILFTSNNELSFKGRKLKLKIDDLYAFAVKMNGHKLSQLDNFYKDYFKTDTIYYDFEENQLNYFEYHFTDRSNYGIMMALNCLLLEVKTFQLLYYGTVMSY
;
A
#
# COMPACT_ATOMS: atom_id res chain seq x y z
N MET A 1 0.81 -52.00 -10.00
CA MET A 1 -0.31 -51.07 -10.29
C MET A 1 -0.60 -50.06 -9.17
N LYS A 2 -0.77 -50.45 -7.89
CA LYS A 2 -1.13 -49.51 -6.80
C LYS A 2 -0.22 -48.27 -6.65
N ARG A 3 1.11 -48.41 -6.77
CA ARG A 3 2.06 -47.28 -6.64
C ARG A 3 1.97 -46.25 -7.79
N SER A 4 1.63 -46.68 -9.00
CA SER A 4 1.48 -45.80 -10.17
C SER A 4 0.21 -44.93 -10.08
N VAL A 5 -0.88 -45.49 -9.55
CA VAL A 5 -2.13 -44.76 -9.31
C VAL A 5 -1.92 -43.69 -8.22
N ILE A 6 -1.24 -44.03 -7.12
CA ILE A 6 -0.90 -43.08 -6.06
C ILE A 6 -0.06 -41.91 -6.59
N PHE A 7 0.94 -42.19 -7.43
CA PHE A 7 1.77 -41.15 -8.03
C PHE A 7 0.97 -40.22 -8.95
N ARG A 8 0.07 -40.75 -9.78
CA ARG A 8 -0.81 -39.94 -10.64
C ARG A 8 -1.79 -39.08 -9.83
N VAL A 9 -2.34 -39.61 -8.73
CA VAL A 9 -3.22 -38.86 -7.84
C VAL A 9 -2.47 -37.73 -7.13
N LEU A 10 -1.27 -38.00 -6.60
CA LEU A 10 -0.42 -36.98 -5.98
C LEU A 10 0.01 -35.88 -6.98
N PHE A 11 0.31 -36.26 -8.23
CA PHE A 11 0.67 -35.32 -9.29
C PHE A 11 -0.52 -34.45 -9.73
N LEU A 12 -1.73 -35.02 -9.82
CA LEU A 12 -2.93 -34.24 -10.13
C LEU A 12 -3.30 -33.29 -9.00
N LEU A 13 -3.15 -33.73 -7.74
CA LEU A 13 -3.36 -32.91 -6.55
C LEU A 13 -2.37 -31.75 -6.43
N SER A 14 -1.11 -31.94 -6.83
CA SER A 14 -0.15 -30.85 -6.86
C SER A 14 -0.50 -29.82 -7.94
N ILE A 15 -0.88 -30.26 -9.15
CA ILE A 15 -1.32 -29.36 -10.24
C ILE A 15 -2.55 -28.54 -9.82
N SER A 16 -3.55 -29.16 -9.20
CA SER A 16 -4.74 -28.44 -8.74
C SER A 16 -4.40 -27.43 -7.64
N GLY A 17 -3.53 -27.79 -6.69
CA GLY A 17 -3.03 -26.87 -5.67
C GLY A 17 -2.28 -25.66 -6.23
N PHE A 18 -1.37 -25.88 -7.19
CA PHE A 18 -0.66 -24.79 -7.88
C PHE A 18 -1.60 -23.87 -8.68
N SER A 19 -2.59 -24.44 -9.36
CA SER A 19 -3.59 -23.68 -10.13
C SER A 19 -4.46 -22.82 -9.20
N GLN A 20 -4.93 -23.41 -8.09
CA GLN A 20 -5.74 -22.72 -7.10
C GLN A 20 -4.96 -21.57 -6.44
N HIS A 21 -3.69 -21.79 -6.06
CA HIS A 21 -2.82 -20.75 -5.52
C HIS A 21 -2.59 -19.59 -6.50
N LYS A 22 -2.40 -19.88 -7.79
CA LYS A 22 -2.26 -18.84 -8.82
C LYS A 22 -3.55 -18.06 -9.02
N PHE A 23 -4.70 -18.74 -9.01
CA PHE A 23 -6.01 -18.09 -9.12
C PHE A 23 -6.31 -17.17 -7.94
N THR A 24 -6.06 -17.62 -6.71
CA THR A 24 -6.27 -16.79 -5.50
C THR A 24 -5.33 -15.58 -5.49
N SER A 25 -4.05 -15.78 -5.81
CA SER A 25 -3.06 -14.70 -5.88
C SER A 25 -3.41 -13.64 -6.93
N TYR A 26 -3.87 -14.08 -8.11
CA TYR A 26 -4.37 -13.19 -9.15
C TYR A 26 -5.63 -12.45 -8.72
N SER A 27 -6.60 -13.16 -8.11
CA SER A 27 -7.84 -12.56 -7.64
C SER A 27 -7.59 -11.52 -6.55
N ALA A 28 -6.69 -11.77 -5.60
CA ALA A 28 -6.33 -10.81 -4.56
C ALA A 28 -5.68 -9.56 -5.16
N HIS A 29 -4.71 -9.72 -6.06
CA HIS A 29 -4.08 -8.61 -6.78
C HIS A 29 -5.12 -7.78 -7.54
N ARG A 30 -6.01 -8.44 -8.29
CA ARG A 30 -7.08 -7.79 -9.05
C ARG A 30 -8.06 -7.03 -8.15
N SER A 31 -8.42 -7.59 -7.00
CA SER A 31 -9.31 -6.92 -6.04
C SER A 31 -8.68 -5.66 -5.48
N ILE A 32 -7.42 -5.70 -5.05
CA ILE A 32 -6.73 -4.52 -4.50
C ILE A 32 -6.53 -3.45 -5.57
N THR A 33 -6.07 -3.82 -6.76
CA THR A 33 -5.87 -2.85 -7.85
C THR A 33 -7.19 -2.21 -8.29
N THR A 34 -8.29 -2.98 -8.31
CA THR A 34 -9.63 -2.45 -8.58
C THR A 34 -10.07 -1.49 -7.47
N ALA A 35 -9.86 -1.82 -6.21
CA ALA A 35 -10.18 -0.95 -5.07
C ALA A 35 -9.37 0.36 -5.13
N ILE A 36 -8.08 0.30 -5.45
CA ILE A 36 -7.23 1.50 -5.64
C ILE A 36 -7.80 2.39 -6.75
N ARG A 37 -8.18 1.79 -7.90
CA ARG A 37 -8.78 2.53 -9.02
C ARG A 37 -10.07 3.24 -8.61
N ILE A 38 -10.99 2.51 -7.97
CA ILE A 38 -12.27 3.07 -7.49
C ILE A 38 -12.01 4.18 -6.47
N ASN A 39 -11.08 3.98 -5.53
CA ASN A 39 -10.75 5.00 -4.54
C ASN A 39 -10.17 6.28 -5.19
N ASN A 40 -9.33 6.14 -6.23
CA ASN A 40 -8.85 7.29 -6.99
C ASN A 40 -9.99 8.07 -7.67
N GLU A 41 -10.96 7.37 -8.26
CA GLU A 41 -12.15 7.99 -8.87
C GLU A 41 -12.99 8.73 -7.83
N ILE A 42 -13.21 8.11 -6.66
CA ILE A 42 -13.94 8.74 -5.55
C ILE A 42 -13.20 9.97 -5.03
N ILE A 43 -11.88 9.90 -4.84
CA ILE A 43 -11.04 11.03 -4.40
C ILE A 43 -11.15 12.18 -5.40
N ALA A 44 -11.09 11.90 -6.71
CA ALA A 44 -11.25 12.92 -7.74
C ALA A 44 -12.64 13.58 -7.67
N GLY A 45 -13.70 12.78 -7.54
CA GLY A 45 -15.07 13.28 -7.38
C GLY A 45 -15.24 14.13 -6.12
N ARG A 46 -14.72 13.67 -4.97
CA ARG A 46 -14.75 14.41 -3.69
C ARG A 46 -13.95 15.71 -3.76
N THR A 47 -12.81 15.71 -4.44
CA THR A 47 -12.00 16.91 -4.68
C THR A 47 -12.79 17.95 -5.47
N ALA A 48 -13.35 17.55 -6.62
CA ALA A 48 -14.12 18.46 -7.47
C ALA A 48 -15.38 18.99 -6.76
N PHE A 49 -16.05 18.15 -5.97
CA PHE A 49 -17.19 18.56 -5.16
C PHE A 49 -16.79 19.57 -4.08
N PHE A 50 -15.70 19.31 -3.36
CA PHE A 50 -15.17 20.25 -2.35
C PHE A 50 -14.74 21.58 -2.98
N GLU A 51 -14.13 21.56 -4.17
CA GLU A 51 -13.71 22.78 -4.86
C GLU A 51 -14.91 23.69 -5.15
N LYS A 52 -16.04 23.14 -5.61
CA LYS A 52 -17.28 23.89 -5.82
C LYS A 52 -17.80 24.49 -4.50
N GLN A 53 -17.90 23.69 -3.44
CA GLN A 53 -18.31 24.18 -2.12
C GLN A 53 -17.39 25.30 -1.59
N SER A 54 -16.07 25.16 -1.82
CA SER A 54 -15.08 26.15 -1.41
C SER A 54 -15.17 27.47 -2.18
N GLN A 55 -15.70 27.45 -3.41
CA GLN A 55 -15.94 28.65 -4.20
C GLN A 55 -17.18 29.41 -3.72
N GLU A 56 -18.22 28.67 -3.31
CA GLU A 56 -19.45 29.25 -2.75
C GLU A 56 -19.22 29.87 -1.36
N LYS A 57 -18.37 29.25 -0.53
CA LYS A 57 -18.07 29.70 0.85
C LYS A 57 -16.56 29.77 1.12
N PRO A 58 -15.84 30.71 0.50
CA PRO A 58 -14.36 30.73 0.51
C PRO A 58 -13.76 30.91 1.89
N LEU A 59 -14.33 31.80 2.72
CA LEU A 59 -13.82 32.06 4.07
C LEU A 59 -14.00 30.85 5.00
N MET A 60 -15.11 30.12 4.87
CA MET A 60 -15.40 28.93 5.66
C MET A 60 -14.42 27.79 5.35
N PHE A 61 -14.08 27.62 4.07
CA PHE A 61 -13.31 26.47 3.60
C PHE A 61 -11.83 26.75 3.36
N GLN A 62 -11.33 27.96 3.58
CA GLN A 62 -9.95 28.35 3.27
C GLN A 62 -8.91 27.40 3.90
N HIS A 63 -9.01 27.15 5.22
CA HIS A 63 -8.07 26.27 5.92
C HIS A 63 -8.21 24.81 5.50
N THR A 64 -9.46 24.32 5.37
CA THR A 64 -9.73 22.95 4.93
C THR A 64 -9.20 22.68 3.53
N LYS A 65 -9.34 23.66 2.63
CA LYS A 65 -8.81 23.61 1.25
C LYS A 65 -7.30 23.46 1.23
N LEU A 66 -6.57 24.21 2.05
CA LEU A 66 -5.11 24.08 2.17
C LEU A 66 -4.70 22.70 2.69
N LYS A 67 -5.42 22.17 3.69
CA LYS A 67 -5.15 20.83 4.23
C LYS A 67 -5.42 19.73 3.21
N ILE A 68 -6.56 19.78 2.50
CA ILE A 68 -6.91 18.82 1.44
C ILE A 68 -5.87 18.87 0.30
N ALA A 69 -5.51 20.07 -0.17
CA ALA A 69 -4.51 20.22 -1.22
C ALA A 69 -3.13 19.67 -0.80
N GLY A 70 -2.72 19.95 0.43
CA GLY A 70 -1.47 19.42 1.00
C GLY A 70 -1.49 17.90 1.14
N LEU A 71 -2.58 17.33 1.65
CA LEU A 71 -2.76 15.88 1.77
C LEU A 71 -2.67 15.21 0.40
N ASN A 72 -3.44 15.70 -0.57
CA ASN A 72 -3.43 15.17 -1.93
C ASN A 72 -2.04 15.25 -2.56
N LYS A 73 -1.30 16.35 -2.35
CA LYS A 73 0.07 16.49 -2.86
C LYS A 73 0.99 15.41 -2.30
N VAL A 74 1.04 15.25 -0.97
CA VAL A 74 1.95 14.31 -0.32
C VAL A 74 1.56 12.86 -0.62
N SER A 75 0.26 12.52 -0.55
CA SER A 75 -0.26 11.21 -0.92
C SER A 75 0.06 10.85 -2.38
N ASN A 76 -0.13 11.78 -3.32
CA ASN A 76 0.18 11.53 -4.74
C ASN A 76 1.69 11.37 -5.01
N ILE A 77 2.55 12.08 -4.26
CA ILE A 77 4.00 11.90 -4.36
C ILE A 77 4.41 10.49 -3.92
N LEU A 78 3.83 9.98 -2.83
CA LEU A 78 4.07 8.61 -2.37
C LEU A 78 3.49 7.60 -3.38
N SER A 79 2.24 7.76 -3.80
CA SER A 79 1.61 6.84 -4.76
C SER A 79 2.38 6.73 -6.07
N LYS A 80 2.76 7.87 -6.66
CA LYS A 80 3.54 7.91 -7.90
C LYS A 80 4.91 7.24 -7.75
N TYR A 81 5.52 7.36 -6.57
CA TYR A 81 6.79 6.69 -6.31
C TYR A 81 6.63 5.17 -6.26
N ILE A 82 5.60 4.67 -5.58
CA ILE A 82 5.29 3.24 -5.55
C ILE A 82 5.01 2.71 -6.97
N GLU A 83 4.17 3.40 -7.74
CA GLU A 83 3.87 3.03 -9.14
C GLU A 83 5.14 2.99 -10.01
N THR A 84 6.09 3.89 -9.77
CA THR A 84 7.38 3.91 -10.48
C THR A 84 8.20 2.66 -10.15
N LEU A 85 8.30 2.30 -8.86
CA LEU A 85 9.00 1.07 -8.43
C LEU A 85 8.36 -0.17 -9.04
N GLN A 86 7.03 -0.22 -9.12
CA GLN A 86 6.30 -1.35 -9.67
C GLN A 86 6.46 -1.48 -11.20
N LYS A 87 6.49 -0.35 -11.92
CA LYS A 87 6.71 -0.31 -13.38
C LYS A 87 8.11 -0.80 -13.78
N GLU A 88 9.13 -0.55 -12.96
CA GLU A 88 10.51 -0.98 -13.25
C GLU A 88 10.66 -2.50 -13.35
N ILE A 89 9.85 -3.30 -12.66
CA ILE A 89 9.93 -4.77 -12.67
C ILE A 89 8.88 -5.41 -13.59
N ASN A 90 7.95 -4.64 -14.15
CA ASN A 90 6.82 -5.13 -14.93
C ASN A 90 5.92 -6.08 -14.11
N THR A 91 4.88 -5.51 -13.49
CA THR A 91 3.93 -6.23 -12.61
C THR A 91 3.27 -7.45 -13.24
N GLU A 92 3.07 -7.45 -14.56
CA GLU A 92 2.48 -8.60 -15.25
C GLU A 92 3.42 -9.82 -15.24
N GLN A 93 4.73 -9.61 -15.34
CA GLN A 93 5.71 -10.70 -15.32
C GLN A 93 5.78 -11.40 -13.96
N ILE A 94 5.43 -10.71 -12.88
CA ILE A 94 5.34 -11.29 -11.52
C ILE A 94 4.18 -12.28 -11.44
N LEU A 95 3.00 -11.92 -11.96
CA LEU A 95 1.80 -12.75 -11.89
C LEU A 95 1.97 -14.09 -12.63
N TYR A 96 2.88 -14.14 -13.58
CA TYR A 96 3.22 -15.34 -14.35
C TYR A 96 4.54 -16.00 -13.93
N ASN A 97 5.17 -15.56 -12.83
CA ASN A 97 6.47 -16.05 -12.35
C ASN A 97 7.58 -16.03 -13.43
N MET A 98 7.60 -14.99 -14.26
CA MET A 98 8.57 -14.83 -15.35
C MET A 98 9.82 -14.02 -14.96
N LEU A 99 9.99 -13.72 -13.67
CA LEU A 99 11.09 -12.93 -13.14
C LEU A 99 12.04 -13.79 -12.30
N ALA A 100 13.32 -13.41 -12.26
CA ALA A 100 14.27 -13.95 -11.31
C ALA A 100 13.74 -13.75 -9.87
N GLU A 101 13.93 -14.76 -9.00
CA GLU A 101 13.26 -14.86 -7.69
C GLU A 101 13.44 -13.65 -6.77
N ASP A 102 14.48 -12.84 -6.97
CA ASP A 102 14.87 -11.72 -6.09
C ASP A 102 14.79 -10.32 -6.72
N ALA A 103 14.13 -10.18 -7.88
CA ALA A 103 14.05 -8.91 -8.62
C ALA A 103 13.50 -7.73 -7.77
N TYR A 104 12.37 -7.92 -7.07
CA TYR A 104 11.79 -6.89 -6.20
C TYR A 104 12.58 -6.70 -4.91
N LYS A 105 13.13 -7.80 -4.38
CA LYS A 105 13.94 -7.74 -3.17
C LYS A 105 15.11 -6.79 -3.38
N LYS A 106 15.82 -6.90 -4.50
CA LYS A 106 16.95 -6.03 -4.87
C LYS A 106 16.57 -4.55 -5.05
N ILE A 107 15.31 -4.25 -5.37
CA ILE A 107 14.85 -2.86 -5.46
C ILE A 107 14.73 -2.24 -4.07
N LEU A 108 14.11 -2.91 -3.11
CA LEU A 108 13.81 -2.32 -1.80
C LEU A 108 14.87 -2.62 -0.74
N PHE A 109 15.59 -3.72 -0.88
CA PHE A 109 16.52 -4.24 0.12
C PHE A 109 17.90 -4.53 -0.47
N THR A 110 18.93 -4.41 0.36
CA THR A 110 20.30 -4.85 0.05
C THR A 110 20.44 -6.35 0.30
N SER A 111 21.59 -6.92 -0.07
CA SER A 111 21.93 -8.32 0.26
C SER A 111 21.91 -8.61 1.76
N ASN A 112 22.16 -7.59 2.59
CA ASN A 112 22.18 -7.68 4.04
C ASN A 112 20.80 -7.45 4.66
N ASN A 113 19.73 -7.46 3.85
CA ASN A 113 18.34 -7.17 4.23
C ASN A 113 18.06 -5.75 4.76
N GLU A 114 19.02 -4.84 4.69
CA GLU A 114 18.79 -3.42 4.98
C GLU A 114 18.06 -2.73 3.83
N LEU A 115 17.46 -1.56 4.07
CA LEU A 115 16.85 -0.77 3.00
C LEU A 115 17.88 -0.33 1.96
N SER A 116 17.58 -0.56 0.69
CA SER A 116 18.33 0.00 -0.44
C SER A 116 18.16 1.53 -0.50
N PHE A 117 18.86 2.19 -1.43
CA PHE A 117 18.61 3.61 -1.71
C PHE A 117 17.14 3.90 -2.06
N LYS A 118 16.50 3.04 -2.86
CA LYS A 118 15.08 3.17 -3.23
C LYS A 118 14.18 2.86 -2.03
N GLY A 119 14.52 1.86 -1.22
CA GLY A 119 13.82 1.56 0.03
C GLY A 119 13.84 2.73 1.01
N ARG A 120 15.00 3.38 1.20
CA ARG A 120 15.12 4.59 2.04
C ARG A 120 14.31 5.76 1.49
N LYS A 121 14.27 5.94 0.17
CA LYS A 121 13.44 6.97 -0.47
C LYS A 121 11.94 6.69 -0.33
N LEU A 122 11.53 5.42 -0.30
CA LEU A 122 10.15 5.03 0.04
C LEU A 122 9.83 5.41 1.48
N LYS A 123 10.71 5.04 2.43
CA LYS A 123 10.59 5.40 3.85
C LYS A 123 10.38 6.91 4.03
N LEU A 124 11.25 7.74 3.45
CA LEU A 124 11.15 9.20 3.55
C LEU A 124 9.79 9.73 3.09
N LYS A 125 9.21 9.16 2.02
CA LYS A 125 7.90 9.59 1.52
C LYS A 125 6.74 9.15 2.42
N ILE A 126 6.87 8.01 3.08
CA ILE A 126 5.92 7.56 4.11
C ILE A 126 6.00 8.50 5.31
N ASP A 127 7.23 8.83 5.75
CA ASP A 127 7.47 9.76 6.86
C ASP A 127 6.92 11.16 6.58
N ASP A 128 7.09 11.67 5.35
CA ASP A 128 6.49 12.94 4.91
C ASP A 128 4.95 12.92 5.02
N LEU A 129 4.32 11.81 4.63
CA LEU A 129 2.87 11.64 4.75
C LEU A 129 2.43 11.57 6.21
N TYR A 130 3.15 10.81 7.05
CA TYR A 130 2.89 10.72 8.48
C TYR A 130 3.00 12.09 9.16
N ALA A 131 4.08 12.84 8.90
CA ALA A 131 4.27 14.17 9.46
C ALA A 131 3.15 15.13 9.05
N PHE A 132 2.72 15.07 7.79
CA PHE A 132 1.59 15.87 7.32
C PHE A 132 0.27 15.44 7.97
N ALA A 133 0.03 14.14 8.12
CA ALA A 133 -1.14 13.56 8.76
C ALA A 133 -1.28 14.02 10.22
N VAL A 134 -0.20 13.97 10.99
CA VAL A 134 -0.13 14.49 12.37
C VAL A 134 -0.47 15.99 12.39
N LYS A 135 0.12 16.78 11.49
CA LYS A 135 -0.10 18.23 11.42
C LYS A 135 -1.56 18.59 11.10
N MET A 136 -2.21 17.86 10.20
CA MET A 136 -3.58 18.20 9.79
C MET A 136 -4.62 17.78 10.83
N ASN A 137 -4.36 16.73 11.63
CA ASN A 137 -5.21 16.24 12.71
C ASN A 137 -5.08 17.07 14.02
N GLY A 138 -5.17 18.40 13.92
CA GLY A 138 -5.00 19.30 15.07
C GLY A 138 -6.01 19.08 16.21
N HIS A 139 -7.19 18.51 15.90
CA HIS A 139 -8.21 18.17 16.89
C HIS A 139 -8.03 16.79 17.52
N LYS A 140 -6.96 16.06 17.17
CA LYS A 140 -6.64 14.73 17.68
C LYS A 140 -7.81 13.75 17.57
N LEU A 141 -8.46 13.75 16.40
CA LEU A 141 -9.53 12.80 16.10
C LEU A 141 -8.93 11.40 16.13
N SER A 142 -9.44 10.56 17.02
CA SER A 142 -8.89 9.23 17.31
C SER A 142 -8.83 8.34 16.08
N GLN A 143 -9.84 8.41 15.21
CA GLN A 143 -9.88 7.63 13.97
C GLN A 143 -8.72 7.97 13.03
N LEU A 144 -8.42 9.27 12.85
CA LEU A 144 -7.27 9.71 12.04
C LEU A 144 -5.96 9.37 12.75
N ASP A 145 -5.90 9.60 14.06
CA ASP A 145 -4.71 9.40 14.88
C ASP A 145 -4.25 7.94 14.89
N ASN A 146 -5.17 7.02 15.12
CA ASN A 146 -4.90 5.59 15.07
C ASN A 146 -4.45 5.19 13.66
N PHE A 147 -5.17 5.63 12.62
CA PHE A 147 -4.85 5.22 11.25
C PHE A 147 -3.43 5.61 10.84
N TYR A 148 -3.01 6.88 10.98
CA TYR A 148 -1.67 7.24 10.52
C TYR A 148 -0.56 6.65 11.42
N LYS A 149 -0.84 6.37 12.69
CA LYS A 149 0.11 5.70 13.59
C LYS A 149 0.31 4.24 13.21
N ASP A 150 -0.77 3.54 12.91
CA ASP A 150 -0.72 2.12 12.60
C ASP A 150 -0.07 1.86 11.23
N TYR A 151 -0.33 2.73 10.25
CA TYR A 151 0.06 2.49 8.85
C TYR A 151 1.23 3.33 8.33
N PHE A 152 1.53 4.51 8.89
CA PHE A 152 2.57 5.39 8.33
C PHE A 152 3.71 5.72 9.28
N LYS A 153 3.63 5.29 10.55
CA LYS A 153 4.67 5.55 11.54
C LYS A 153 5.82 4.54 11.41
N THR A 154 6.89 4.93 10.71
CA THR A 154 7.96 3.99 10.36
C THR A 154 9.00 3.73 11.45
N ASP A 155 8.97 4.49 12.55
CA ASP A 155 9.82 4.30 13.74
C ASP A 155 9.17 3.41 14.82
N THR A 156 8.03 2.81 14.50
CA THR A 156 7.36 1.82 15.37
C THR A 156 8.14 0.51 15.39
N ILE A 157 8.29 -0.07 16.58
CA ILE A 157 8.84 -1.41 16.80
C ILE A 157 7.67 -2.41 16.87
N TYR A 158 7.74 -3.44 16.05
CA TYR A 158 6.80 -4.57 16.03
C TYR A 158 7.47 -5.80 16.64
N TYR A 159 6.68 -6.83 16.92
CA TYR A 159 7.16 -8.10 17.45
C TYR A 159 6.58 -9.25 16.63
N ASP A 160 7.41 -10.24 16.32
CA ASP A 160 6.93 -11.51 15.76
C ASP A 160 6.37 -12.44 16.86
N PHE A 161 5.96 -13.65 16.48
CA PHE A 161 5.43 -14.64 17.42
C PHE A 161 6.46 -15.12 18.44
N GLU A 162 7.75 -14.98 18.15
CA GLU A 162 8.87 -15.36 19.02
C GLU A 162 9.39 -14.17 19.84
N GLU A 163 8.67 -13.04 19.85
CA GLU A 163 9.04 -11.78 20.51
C GLU A 163 10.33 -11.12 19.98
N ASN A 164 10.76 -11.47 18.76
CA ASN A 164 11.85 -10.76 18.11
C ASN A 164 11.36 -9.39 17.62
N GLN A 165 12.19 -8.37 17.81
CA GLN A 165 11.90 -7.02 17.34
C GLN A 165 11.97 -6.96 15.82
N LEU A 166 10.93 -6.40 15.21
CA LEU A 166 10.86 -6.10 13.79
C LEU A 166 10.71 -4.60 13.58
N ASN A 167 11.46 -4.07 12.62
CA ASN A 167 11.21 -2.71 12.13
C ASN A 167 10.00 -2.67 11.17
N TYR A 168 9.51 -1.47 10.88
CA TYR A 168 8.38 -1.25 9.97
C TYR A 168 8.47 -2.03 8.64
N PHE A 169 9.64 -2.06 8.00
CA PHE A 169 9.81 -2.74 6.71
C PHE A 169 9.99 -4.25 6.83
N GLU A 170 10.33 -4.77 7.99
CA GLU A 170 10.32 -6.21 8.26
C GLU A 170 8.90 -6.70 8.53
N TYR A 171 8.12 -5.91 9.25
CA TYR A 171 6.72 -6.19 9.55
C TYR A 171 5.81 -6.06 8.31
N HIS A 172 5.89 -4.95 7.56
CA HIS A 172 4.98 -4.73 6.42
C HIS A 172 5.40 -5.43 5.13
N PHE A 173 6.65 -5.88 5.03
CA PHE A 173 7.16 -6.60 3.86
C PHE A 173 7.75 -7.96 4.26
N THR A 174 7.07 -8.70 5.13
CA THR A 174 7.53 -10.01 5.64
C THR A 174 7.75 -11.02 4.52
N ASP A 175 6.83 -11.10 3.56
CA ASP A 175 7.04 -11.90 2.34
C ASP A 175 7.95 -11.14 1.37
N ARG A 176 9.21 -11.59 1.31
CA ARG A 176 10.26 -11.03 0.46
C ARG A 176 10.24 -11.53 -0.99
N SER A 177 9.28 -12.38 -1.37
CA SER A 177 9.11 -12.81 -2.76
C SER A 177 8.71 -11.64 -3.66
N ASN A 178 8.89 -11.78 -4.97
CA ASN A 178 8.43 -10.76 -5.93
C ASN A 178 6.94 -10.44 -5.79
N TYR A 179 6.12 -11.47 -5.57
CA TYR A 179 4.68 -11.30 -5.37
C TYR A 179 4.39 -10.62 -4.02
N GLY A 180 5.03 -11.08 -2.94
CA GLY A 180 4.88 -10.51 -1.60
C GLY A 180 5.18 -9.02 -1.55
N ILE A 181 6.32 -8.61 -2.11
CA ILE A 181 6.71 -7.19 -2.16
C ILE A 181 5.75 -6.38 -3.04
N MET A 182 5.34 -6.91 -4.21
CA MET A 182 4.34 -6.23 -5.05
C MET A 182 3.04 -6.02 -4.29
N MET A 183 2.57 -7.03 -3.56
CA MET A 183 1.34 -6.95 -2.79
C MET A 183 1.46 -5.99 -1.60
N ALA A 184 2.59 -6.00 -0.88
CA ALA A 184 2.84 -5.03 0.19
C ALA A 184 2.83 -3.58 -0.33
N LEU A 185 3.42 -3.33 -1.50
CA LEU A 185 3.34 -2.02 -2.16
C LEU A 185 1.89 -1.64 -2.56
N ASN A 186 1.10 -2.60 -3.03
CA ASN A 186 -0.32 -2.37 -3.33
C ASN A 186 -1.15 -2.10 -2.07
N CYS A 187 -0.89 -2.81 -0.98
CA CYS A 187 -1.53 -2.55 0.32
C CYS A 187 -1.20 -1.14 0.81
N LEU A 188 0.08 -0.74 0.76
CA LEU A 188 0.49 0.61 1.12
C LEU A 188 -0.20 1.68 0.24
N LEU A 189 -0.33 1.44 -1.07
CA LEU A 189 -1.11 2.32 -1.95
C LEU A 189 -2.57 2.43 -1.50
N LEU A 190 -3.21 1.30 -1.18
CA LEU A 190 -4.59 1.26 -0.72
C LEU A 190 -4.76 2.00 0.61
N GLU A 191 -3.83 1.85 1.55
CA GLU A 191 -3.80 2.56 2.84
C GLU A 191 -3.71 4.08 2.63
N VAL A 192 -2.84 4.54 1.72
CA VAL A 192 -2.74 5.96 1.33
C VAL A 192 -4.08 6.50 0.82
N LYS A 193 -4.76 5.76 -0.08
CA LYS A 193 -6.06 6.19 -0.61
C LYS A 193 -7.17 6.15 0.44
N THR A 194 -7.15 5.14 1.29
CA THR A 194 -8.10 4.99 2.39
C THR A 194 -7.96 6.16 3.37
N PHE A 195 -6.74 6.55 3.70
CA PHE A 195 -6.49 7.71 4.57
C PHE A 195 -6.99 9.02 3.97
N GLN A 196 -6.77 9.24 2.66
CA GLN A 196 -7.34 10.40 1.97
C GLN A 196 -8.86 10.43 2.11
N LEU A 197 -9.53 9.31 1.81
CA LEU A 197 -10.99 9.20 1.90
C LEU A 197 -11.51 9.38 3.34
N LEU A 198 -10.82 8.83 4.33
CA LEU A 198 -11.14 9.00 5.74
C LEU A 198 -11.08 10.48 6.14
N TYR A 199 -10.03 11.19 5.71
CA TYR A 199 -9.92 12.63 5.94
C TYR A 199 -11.01 13.43 5.24
N TYR A 200 -11.33 13.11 3.97
CA TYR A 200 -12.45 13.71 3.26
C TYR A 200 -13.77 13.52 4.02
N GLY A 201 -14.07 12.30 4.45
CA GLY A 201 -15.27 12.01 5.24
C GLY A 201 -15.33 12.83 6.54
N THR A 202 -14.17 13.05 7.17
CA THR A 202 -14.06 13.83 8.40
C THR A 202 -14.36 15.31 8.18
N VAL A 203 -13.81 15.91 7.13
CA VAL A 203 -13.87 17.39 6.94
C VAL A 203 -15.01 17.85 6.05
N MET A 204 -15.69 16.94 5.34
CA MET A 204 -16.80 17.26 4.44
C MET A 204 -18.17 16.86 4.99
N SER A 205 -18.25 16.37 6.23
CA SER A 205 -19.53 16.04 6.88
C SER A 205 -20.25 17.27 7.48
N TYR A 206 -19.97 18.48 6.96
CA TYR A 206 -20.55 19.75 7.39
C TYR A 206 -21.59 20.28 6.40
#